data_AF-A0A921KFC5-F1
#
_entry.id   AF-A0A921KFC5-F1
#
_cell.length_a   1.000
_cell.length_b   1.000
_cell.length_c   1.000
_cell.angle_alpha   90.00
_cell.angle_beta   90.00
_cell.angle_gamma   90.00
#
_symmetry.space_group_name_H-M   'P 1'
#
loop_
_entity.id
_entity.type
_entity.pdbx_description
1 polymer ?
#
loop_
_entity_poly.entity_id
_entity_poly.type
_entity_poly.pdbx_seq_one_letter_code
_entity_poly.pdbx_strand_id
1 'polypeptide(L)' 'MVHRLNRIEGQIRGIKGMVEKDVYCDDIITQLSVTQSALNSVVKVLLDGHLKGCVKNRLAGGDDEALDELLIIITKLMKK' A
#
# COMPACT_ATOMS: atom_id res chain seq x y z
N MET A 1 -10.98 -1.68 6.15
CA MET A 1 -9.52 -1.66 5.93
C MET A 1 -8.72 -2.57 6.87
N VAL A 2 -9.02 -2.56 8.17
CA VAL A 2 -8.26 -3.32 9.20
C VAL A 2 -8.04 -4.79 8.82
N HIS A 3 -9.05 -5.50 8.31
CA HIS A 3 -8.89 -6.91 7.90
C HIS A 3 -7.78 -7.16 6.86
N ARG A 4 -7.53 -6.24 5.91
CA ARG A 4 -6.45 -6.41 4.92
C ARG A 4 -5.09 -6.20 5.56
N LEU A 5 -4.98 -5.25 6.50
CA LEU A 5 -3.76 -5.01 7.26
C LEU A 5 -3.43 -6.20 8.16
N ASN A 6 -4.42 -6.76 8.87
CA ASN A 6 -4.23 -7.96 9.69
C ASN A 6 -3.74 -9.17 8.87
N ARG A 7 -4.23 -9.30 7.63
CA ARG A 7 -3.74 -10.34 6.70
C ARG A 7 -2.28 -10.12 6.33
N ILE A 8 -1.89 -8.89 6.00
CA ILE A 8 -0.51 -8.52 5.66
C ILE A 8 0.43 -8.77 6.86
N GLU A 9 0.00 -8.39 8.06
CA GLU A 9 0.72 -8.68 9.30
C GLU A 9 0.94 -10.19 9.50
N GLY A 10 -0.07 -11.01 9.21
CA GLY A 10 0.05 -12.47 9.18
C GLY A 10 1.09 -12.97 8.18
N GLN A 11 1.14 -12.38 6.97
CA GLN A 11 2.14 -12.70 5.96
C GLN A 11 3.55 -12.36 6.44
N ILE A 12 3.75 -11.19 7.03
CA ILE A 12 5.05 -10.77 7.59
C ILE A 12 5.50 -11.72 8.71
N ARG A 13 4.61 -12.13 9.62
CA ARG A 13 4.92 -13.15 10.63
C ARG A 13 5.31 -14.49 9.99
N GLY A 14 4.59 -14.91 8.94
CA GLY A 14 4.91 -16.12 8.19
C GLY A 14 6.31 -16.07 7.59
N ILE A 15 6.66 -14.97 6.91
CA ILE A 15 7.98 -14.73 6.33
C ILE A 15 9.07 -14.76 7.40
N LYS A 16 8.85 -14.11 8.55
CA LYS A 16 9.79 -14.17 9.67
C LYS A 16 10.06 -15.62 10.10
N GLY A 17 9.01 -16.43 10.23
CA GLY A 17 9.15 -17.85 10.57
C GLY A 17 9.83 -18.68 9.47
N MET A 18 9.75 -18.28 8.20
CA MET A 18 10.51 -18.91 7.10
C MET A 18 12.01 -18.62 7.23
N VAL A 19 12.38 -17.39 7.55
CA VAL A 19 13.78 -17.00 7.79
C VAL A 19 14.35 -17.75 9.00
N GLU A 20 13.61 -17.82 10.11
CA GLU A 20 14.04 -18.53 11.32
C GLU A 20 14.23 -20.04 11.10
N LYS A 21 13.55 -20.61 10.11
CA LYS A 21 13.64 -22.03 9.74
C LYS A 21 14.61 -22.30 8.58
N ASP A 22 15.35 -21.28 8.14
CA ASP A 22 16.28 -21.36 7.01
C ASP A 22 15.63 -21.93 5.73
N VAL A 23 14.39 -21.50 5.47
CA VAL A 23 13.65 -21.87 4.25
C VAL A 23 14.36 -21.31 3.02
N TYR A 24 14.27 -22.03 1.91
CA TYR A 24 14.89 -21.66 0.64
C TYR A 24 14.57 -20.21 0.22
N CYS A 25 15.61 -19.47 -0.17
CA CYS A 25 15.53 -18.03 -0.42
C CYS A 25 14.47 -17.65 -1.46
N ASP A 26 14.30 -18.45 -2.52
CA ASP A 26 13.33 -18.14 -3.59
C ASP A 26 11.88 -18.16 -3.08
N ASP A 27 11.57 -19.03 -2.10
CA ASP A 27 10.25 -19.08 -1.46
C ASP A 27 10.01 -17.84 -0.60
N ILE A 28 11.03 -17.40 0.14
CA ILE A 28 10.98 -16.17 0.95
C ILE A 28 10.78 -14.96 0.04
N ILE A 29 11.53 -14.85 -1.06
CA ILE A 29 11.41 -13.78 -2.05
C ILE A 29 10.01 -13.78 -2.69
N THR A 30 9.47 -14.96 -2.98
CA THR A 30 8.10 -15.11 -3.50
C THR A 30 7.08 -14.59 -2.49
N GLN A 31 7.18 -14.96 -1.21
CA GLN A 31 6.25 -14.47 -0.18
C GLN A 31 6.39 -12.96 0.08
N LEU A 32 7.60 -12.41 0.02
CA LEU A 32 7.82 -10.96 0.07
C LEU A 32 7.12 -10.25 -1.10
N SER A 33 7.21 -10.80 -2.30
CA SER A 33 6.56 -10.25 -3.50
C SER A 33 5.02 -10.28 -3.40
N VAL A 34 4.47 -11.36 -2.83
CA VAL A 34 3.03 -11.46 -2.51
C VAL A 34 2.62 -10.41 -1.49
N THR A 35 3.43 -10.20 -0.46
CA THR A 35 3.16 -9.22 0.61
C THR A 35 3.22 -7.78 0.07
N GLN A 36 4.21 -7.47 -0.77
CA GLN A 36 4.30 -6.19 -1.47
C GLN A 36 3.06 -5.94 -2.36
N SER A 37 2.58 -6.96 -3.06
CA SER A 37 1.38 -6.87 -3.88
C SER A 37 0.12 -6.59 -3.03
N ALA A 38 0.02 -7.22 -1.85
CA ALA A 38 -1.05 -6.96 -0.91
C ALA A 38 -1.02 -5.53 -0.36
N LEU A 39 0.17 -5.01 -0.01
CA LEU A 39 0.37 -3.60 0.38
C LEU A 39 -0.06 -2.64 -0.73
N ASN A 40 0.35 -2.90 -1.97
CA ASN A 40 -0.05 -2.09 -3.14
C ASN A 40 -1.57 -2.09 -3.34
N SER A 41 -2.25 -3.20 -3.05
CA SER A 41 -3.72 -3.25 -3.06
C SER A 41 -4.34 -2.34 -2.00
N VAL A 42 -3.79 -2.28 -0.78
CA VAL A 42 -4.26 -1.38 0.27
C VAL A 42 -4.08 0.08 -0.11
N VAL A 43 -2.92 0.43 -0.67
CA VAL A 43 -2.62 1.78 -1.16
C VAL A 43 -3.65 2.22 -2.19
N LYS A 44 -4.00 1.38 -3.18
CA LYS A 44 -5.00 1.70 -4.19
C LYS A 44 -6.37 2.00 -3.59
N VAL A 45 -6.81 1.23 -2.59
CA VAL A 45 -8.09 1.47 -1.91
C VAL A 45 -8.08 2.78 -1.13
N LEU A 46 -6.98 3.09 -0.44
CA LEU A 46 -6.84 4.35 0.30
C LEU A 46 -6.82 5.55 -0.66
N LEU A 47 -6.09 5.44 -1.77
CA LEU A 47 -6.02 6.50 -2.78
C LEU A 47 -7.38 6.76 -3.42
N ASP A 48 -8.15 5.73 -3.76
CA ASP A 48 -9.52 5.88 -4.29
C ASP A 48 -10.43 6.65 -3.31
N GLY A 49 -10.38 6.30 -2.02
CA GLY A 49 -11.11 7.02 -0.97
C GLY A 49 -10.66 8.47 -0.82
N HIS A 50 -9.34 8.72 -0.84
CA HIS A 50 -8.78 10.06 -0.75
C HIS A 50 -9.19 10.96 -1.92
N LEU A 51 -9.16 10.42 -3.15
CA LEU A 51 -9.60 11.13 -4.35
C LEU A 51 -11.09 11.50 -4.29
N LYS A 52 -11.95 10.53 -3.96
CA LYS A 52 -13.41 10.72 -3.96
C LYS A 52 -13.92 11.53 -2.77
N GLY A 53 -13.16 11.60 -1.68
CA GLY A 53 -13.49 12.34 -0.46
C GLY A 53 -12.73 13.64 -0.36
N CYS A 54 -11.51 13.58 0.18
CA CYS A 54 -10.71 14.76 0.52
C CYS A 54 -10.44 15.66 -0.68
N VAL A 55 -9.90 15.10 -1.78
CA VAL A 55 -9.51 15.89 -2.96
C VAL A 55 -10.74 16.50 -3.62
N LYS A 56 -11.79 15.69 -3.87
CA LYS A 56 -13.05 16.17 -4.44
C LYS A 56 -13.66 17.33 -3.64
N ASN A 57 -13.67 17.22 -2.31
CA ASN A 57 -14.27 18.24 -1.44
C ASN A 57 -13.44 19.53 -1.42
N ARG A 58 -12.10 19.44 -1.41
CA ARG A 58 -11.20 20.61 -1.47
C ARG A 58 -11.35 21.35 -2.80
N LEU A 59 -11.38 20.63 -3.91
CA LEU A 59 -11.62 21.21 -5.24
C LEU A 59 -12.98 21.90 -5.34
N ALA A 60 -14.03 21.32 -4.77
CA ALA A 60 -15.34 21.96 -4.71
C ALA A 60 -15.34 23.26 -3.88
N GLY A 61 -14.38 23.41 -2.96
CA GLY A 61 -14.13 24.62 -2.18
C GLY A 61 -13.18 25.63 -2.84
N GLY A 62 -12.70 25.37 -4.05
CA GLY A 62 -11.75 26.23 -4.77
C GLY A 62 -10.29 26.10 -4.32
N ASP A 63 -9.95 25.03 -3.59
CA ASP A 63 -8.59 24.73 -3.16
C ASP A 63 -7.89 23.82 -4.17
N ASP A 64 -7.22 24.45 -5.14
CA ASP A 64 -6.46 23.77 -6.20
C ASP A 64 -5.14 23.15 -5.70
N GLU A 65 -4.63 23.52 -4.51
CA GLU A 65 -3.40 22.94 -3.92
C GLU A 65 -3.56 21.43 -3.66
N ALA A 66 -4.81 20.96 -3.53
CA ALA A 66 -5.13 19.54 -3.40
C ALA A 66 -4.61 18.70 -4.58
N LEU A 67 -4.46 19.28 -5.78
CA LEU A 67 -3.89 18.58 -6.95
C LEU A 67 -2.38 18.42 -6.84
N ASP A 68 -1.68 19.42 -6.34
CA ASP A 68 -0.22 19.36 -6.15
C ASP A 68 0.16 18.34 -5.08
N GLU A 69 -0.57 18.30 -3.97
CA GLU A 69 -0.41 17.27 -2.94
C GLU A 69 -0.65 15.86 -3.49
N LEU A 70 -1.71 15.68 -4.30
CA LEU A 70 -2.00 14.41 -4.95
C LEU A 70 -0.87 14.00 -5.90
N LEU A 71 -0.32 14.93 -6.68
CA LEU A 71 0.78 14.67 -7.60
C LEU A 71 2.03 14.16 -6.87
N ILE A 72 2.34 14.73 -5.69
CA ILE A 72 3.45 14.29 -4.84
C ILE A 72 3.23 12.84 -4.38
N ILE A 73 2.02 12.50 -3.94
CA ILE A 73 1.68 11.14 -3.49
C ILE A 73 1.81 10.15 -4.65
N ILE A 74 1.21 10.44 -5.81
CA ILE A 74 1.27 9.57 -7.00
C ILE A 74 2.72 9.35 -7.44
N THR A 75 3.54 10.41 -7.46
CA THR A 75 4.95 10.31 -7.83
C THR A 75 5.72 9.37 -6.91
N LYS A 76 5.46 9.41 -5.59
CA LYS A 76 6.07 8.46 -4.63
C LYS A 76 5.67 7.01 -4.91
N LEU A 77 4.43 6.77 -5.33
CA LEU A 77 3.92 5.43 -5.63
C LEU A 77 4.44 4.86 -6.97
N MET A 78 4.86 5.73 -7.88
CA MET A 78 5.42 5.34 -9.19
C MET A 78 6.93 5.05 -9.13
N LYS A 79 7.65 5.54 -8.11
CA LYS A 79 9.06 5.19 -7.92
C LYS A 79 9.15 3.72 -7.50
N LYS A 80 9.54 2.87 -8.45
CA LYS A 80 10.02 1.51 -8.19
C LYS A 80 11.40 1.55 -7.53
#